data_AF-A0A6T6MUC3-F1
#
_entry.id   AF-A0A6T6MUC3-F1
#
_cell.length_a   1.000
_cell.length_b   1.000
_cell.length_c   1.000
_cell.angle_alpha   90.00
_cell.angle_beta   90.00
_cell.angle_gamma   90.00
#
_symmetry.space_group_name_H-M   'P 1'
#
loop_
_entity.id
_entity.type
_entity.pdbx_description
1 polymer ?
#
loop_
_entity_poly.entity_id
_entity_poly.type
_entity_poly.pdbx_seq_one_letter_code
_entity_poly.pdbx_strand_id
1 'polypeptide(L)'
;MNRWLGGVMRSGVLDMALTYGGRRGYRSMTYGALRKPSGVAFTRSRGLEVVYDPMINQGTHFSDVLRERMHIRGLVPPSVQPLDMQVQRIVKSLNDIERPIDKYSFLQQLLDRNVVLFYKVLVEHFSELAPIVYTPTVGQACQFLDLIYRRTKGMWFSVYDIGMMKSMTYNWPEDDVNVIVVTDGGRILGLGDLGSNGMAVSNKFLLVDLFVGAGILYCLQA
;
A
#
# COMPACT_ATOMS: atom_id res chain seq x y z
N MET A 1 -16.47 35.47 -35.51
CA MET A 1 -15.95 35.57 -34.12
C MET A 1 -14.87 34.52 -33.97
N ASN A 2 -13.65 34.64 -34.50
CA ASN A 2 -12.56 35.60 -34.28
C ASN A 2 -12.13 35.81 -32.82
N ARG A 3 -10.83 35.51 -32.61
CA ARG A 3 -9.88 35.96 -31.56
C ARG A 3 -9.92 35.19 -30.22
N TRP A 4 -8.84 34.60 -29.69
CA TRP A 4 -7.42 35.00 -29.68
C TRP A 4 -6.44 33.82 -29.60
N LEU A 5 -5.37 33.92 -30.40
CA LEU A 5 -4.07 33.24 -30.29
C LEU A 5 -3.09 34.09 -29.48
N GLY A 6 -2.04 33.47 -28.91
CA GLY A 6 -0.79 34.12 -28.51
C GLY A 6 -0.37 33.74 -27.09
N GLY A 7 0.61 32.83 -26.90
CA GLY A 7 2.03 33.21 -26.73
C GLY A 7 2.34 33.22 -25.21
N VAL A 8 3.50 32.87 -24.66
CA VAL A 8 4.88 32.87 -25.13
C VAL A 8 5.68 31.98 -24.17
N MET A 9 6.62 31.24 -24.76
CA MET A 9 7.71 30.51 -24.13
C MET A 9 8.81 31.52 -23.67
N ARG A 10 9.42 31.33 -22.49
CA ARG A 10 10.85 31.61 -22.11
C ARG A 10 11.13 32.48 -20.86
N SER A 11 11.99 31.88 -20.01
CA SER A 11 13.24 32.39 -19.40
C SER A 11 13.29 33.43 -18.25
N GLY A 12 14.21 33.15 -17.31
CA GLY A 12 14.96 34.10 -16.46
C GLY A 12 14.43 34.18 -15.02
N VAL A 13 15.09 33.69 -13.97
CA VAL A 13 16.42 34.03 -13.38
C VAL A 13 16.50 35.49 -12.91
N LEU A 14 17.05 35.69 -11.69
CA LEU A 14 17.39 36.91 -10.91
C LEU A 14 16.46 37.08 -9.69
N ASP A 15 16.82 36.77 -8.44
CA ASP A 15 18.00 37.02 -7.58
C ASP A 15 18.01 38.41 -6.90
N MET A 16 18.59 38.46 -5.69
CA MET A 16 18.78 39.59 -4.73
C MET A 16 17.58 39.99 -3.82
N ALA A 17 17.59 39.72 -2.49
CA ALA A 17 18.48 40.12 -1.39
C ALA A 17 18.05 41.44 -0.68
N LEU A 18 17.89 41.39 0.65
CA LEU A 18 18.70 42.15 1.63
C LEU A 18 18.16 42.04 3.09
N THR A 19 19.02 41.44 3.93
CA THR A 19 19.41 41.82 5.32
C THR A 19 18.44 42.53 6.27
N TYR A 20 18.25 41.93 7.45
CA TYR A 20 18.44 42.60 8.76
C TYR A 20 18.95 41.59 9.81
N GLY A 21 19.97 41.99 10.57
CA GLY A 21 20.76 41.12 11.44
C GLY A 21 20.27 40.96 12.89
N GLY A 22 20.91 40.05 13.64
CA GLY A 22 20.94 40.12 15.11
C GLY A 22 20.77 38.81 15.90
N ARG A 23 21.89 38.10 16.13
CA ARG A 23 22.29 37.34 17.34
C ARG A 23 21.39 36.23 17.94
N ARG A 24 21.87 34.99 17.76
CA ARG A 24 21.97 33.82 18.66
C ARG A 24 20.81 33.51 19.63
N GLY A 25 20.07 32.45 19.28
CA GLY A 25 19.42 31.53 20.21
C GLY A 25 19.30 30.16 19.53
N TYR A 26 19.81 29.11 20.17
CA TYR A 26 19.72 27.72 19.71
C TYR A 26 18.25 27.37 19.37
N ARG A 27 17.96 27.07 18.11
CA ARG A 27 16.72 26.43 17.68
C ARG A 27 17.08 25.26 16.78
N SER A 28 16.54 24.09 17.14
CA SER A 28 16.71 22.84 16.41
C SER A 28 16.56 23.06 14.91
N MET A 29 17.59 22.64 14.17
CA MET A 29 17.61 22.68 12.73
C MET A 29 16.44 21.84 12.20
N THR A 30 15.36 22.52 11.82
CA THR A 30 14.30 21.94 11.01
C THR A 30 14.97 21.49 9.73
N TYR A 31 15.09 20.18 9.51
CA TYR A 31 15.46 19.63 8.22
C TYR A 31 14.32 19.98 7.26
N GLY A 32 14.46 21.14 6.62
CA GLY A 32 13.62 21.56 5.51
C GLY A 32 13.71 20.51 4.42
N ALA A 33 12.56 19.92 4.11
CA ALA A 33 12.20 19.29 2.85
C ALA A 33 13.38 18.85 1.97
N LEU A 34 14.11 17.82 2.39
CA LEU A 34 14.85 17.00 1.45
C LEU A 34 13.79 16.33 0.55
N ARG A 35 13.64 16.83 -0.67
CA ARG A 35 12.98 16.09 -1.76
C ARG A 35 13.54 14.66 -1.73
N LYS A 36 12.73 13.70 -1.28
CA LYS A 36 13.09 12.28 -1.28
C LYS A 36 13.55 11.92 -2.71
N PRO A 37 14.73 11.31 -2.92
CA PRO A 37 15.04 10.71 -4.21
C PRO A 37 13.95 9.66 -4.48
N SER A 38 13.20 9.88 -5.55
CA SER A 38 12.05 9.07 -5.97
C SER A 38 12.46 7.62 -6.17
N GLY A 39 12.04 6.73 -5.27
CA GLY A 39 12.12 5.27 -5.42
C GLY A 39 12.93 4.50 -4.36
N VAL A 40 13.61 5.17 -3.41
CA VAL A 40 14.38 4.46 -2.37
C VAL A 40 13.72 4.63 -1.00
N ALA A 41 13.21 3.52 -0.45
CA ALA A 41 12.70 3.46 0.91
C ALA A 41 13.87 3.30 1.90
N PHE A 42 13.91 4.16 2.92
CA PHE A 42 14.87 4.07 4.01
C PHE A 42 14.22 3.38 5.20
N THR A 43 14.85 2.34 5.74
CA THR A 43 14.38 1.64 6.94
C THR A 43 15.50 1.43 7.94
N ARG A 44 15.14 1.51 9.23
CA ARG A 44 16.02 1.18 10.36
C ARG A 44 15.81 -0.25 10.86
N SER A 45 14.78 -0.94 10.38
CA SER A 45 14.42 -2.29 10.81
C SER A 45 15.55 -3.29 10.52
N ARG A 46 15.69 -4.29 11.40
CA ARG A 46 16.71 -5.35 11.32
C ARG A 46 16.14 -6.69 11.76
N GLY A 47 16.77 -7.78 11.31
CA GLY A 47 16.41 -9.13 11.72
C GLY A 47 14.98 -9.51 11.33
N LEU A 48 14.22 -10.08 12.26
CA LEU A 48 12.87 -10.58 12.01
C LEU A 48 11.87 -9.49 11.63
N GLU A 49 12.08 -8.24 12.07
CA GLU A 49 11.20 -7.12 11.68
C GLU A 49 11.16 -6.92 10.16
N VAL A 50 12.31 -7.10 9.50
CA VAL A 50 12.43 -6.99 8.03
C VAL A 50 11.69 -8.13 7.32
N VAL A 51 11.66 -9.32 7.93
CA VAL A 51 11.02 -10.50 7.36
C VAL A 51 9.50 -10.44 7.49
N TYR A 52 9.00 -9.86 8.59
CA TYR A 52 7.56 -9.74 8.87
C TYR A 52 6.92 -8.48 8.30
N ASP A 53 7.71 -7.45 8.00
CA ASP A 53 7.21 -6.24 7.34
C ASP A 53 6.95 -6.48 5.85
N PRO A 54 5.69 -6.47 5.39
CA PRO A 54 5.37 -6.79 3.99
C PRO A 54 5.80 -5.70 3.00
N MET A 55 6.09 -4.48 3.46
CA MET A 55 6.59 -3.38 2.63
C MET A 55 8.09 -3.53 2.31
N ILE A 56 8.84 -4.16 3.23
CA ILE A 56 10.30 -4.32 3.10
C ILE A 56 10.67 -5.73 2.65
N ASN A 57 9.87 -6.74 3.01
CA ASN A 57 10.17 -8.13 2.76
C ASN A 57 10.26 -8.45 1.27
N GLN A 58 11.43 -8.95 0.84
CA GLN A 58 11.70 -9.38 -0.53
C GLN A 58 11.78 -10.92 -0.66
N GLY A 59 11.56 -11.65 0.44
CA GLY A 59 11.67 -13.11 0.48
C GLY A 59 13.04 -13.60 -0.01
N THR A 60 13.06 -14.48 -1.02
CA THR A 60 14.32 -15.00 -1.59
C THR A 60 15.05 -14.01 -2.51
N HIS A 61 14.51 -12.82 -2.74
CA HIS A 61 15.12 -11.82 -3.65
C HIS A 61 16.17 -10.93 -2.97
N PHE A 62 16.28 -10.98 -1.63
CA PHE A 62 17.33 -10.25 -0.93
C PHE A 62 18.71 -10.67 -1.43
N SER A 63 19.51 -9.69 -1.88
CA SER A 63 20.92 -9.91 -2.22
C SER A 63 21.75 -10.20 -0.97
N ASP A 64 22.90 -10.86 -1.12
CA ASP A 64 23.75 -11.22 0.02
C ASP A 64 24.21 -9.99 0.81
N VAL A 65 24.50 -8.89 0.12
CA VAL A 65 24.84 -7.60 0.75
C VAL A 65 23.70 -7.07 1.61
N LEU A 66 22.44 -7.15 1.13
CA LEU A 66 21.28 -6.74 1.92
C LEU A 66 21.07 -7.68 3.10
N ARG A 67 21.29 -8.99 2.92
CA ARG A 67 21.12 -9.98 4.00
C ARG A 67 22.06 -9.72 5.17
N GLU A 68 23.30 -9.35 4.88
CA GLU A 68 24.28 -8.98 5.91
C GLU A 68 23.93 -7.64 6.57
N ARG A 69 23.63 -6.61 5.76
CA ARG A 69 23.31 -5.27 6.28
C ARG A 69 22.04 -5.22 7.11
N MET A 70 21.04 -6.05 6.77
CA MET A 70 19.77 -6.13 7.48
C MET A 70 19.78 -7.18 8.61
N HIS A 71 20.88 -7.89 8.83
CA HIS A 71 21.01 -8.98 9.81
C HIS A 71 19.96 -10.09 9.64
N ILE A 72 19.69 -10.48 8.39
CA ILE A 72 18.73 -11.55 8.04
C ILE A 72 19.41 -12.81 7.48
N ARG A 73 20.75 -12.84 7.42
CA ARG A 73 21.51 -14.04 7.05
C ARG A 73 21.22 -15.16 8.05
N GLY A 74 20.71 -16.29 7.55
CA GLY A 74 20.24 -17.41 8.38
C GLY A 74 18.75 -17.38 8.74
N LEU A 75 18.08 -16.23 8.57
CA LEU A 75 16.62 -16.10 8.75
C LEU A 75 15.85 -16.35 7.43
N VAL A 76 16.50 -16.14 6.29
CA VAL A 76 15.95 -16.41 4.96
C VAL A 76 16.73 -17.54 4.26
N PRO A 77 16.10 -18.29 3.34
CA PRO A 77 16.78 -19.33 2.57
C PRO A 77 18.04 -18.80 1.85
N PRO A 78 19.12 -19.60 1.76
CA PRO A 78 20.39 -19.14 1.18
C PRO A 78 20.31 -18.88 -0.32
N SER A 79 19.38 -19.50 -1.05
CA SER A 79 19.20 -19.27 -2.48
C SER A 79 18.70 -17.84 -2.74
N VAL A 80 19.43 -17.09 -3.57
CA VAL A 80 19.01 -15.78 -4.10
C VAL A 80 18.27 -16.03 -5.41
N GLN A 81 17.04 -15.54 -5.52
CA GLN A 81 16.21 -15.71 -6.72
C GLN A 81 15.83 -14.37 -7.33
N PRO A 82 15.89 -14.22 -8.67
CA PRO A 82 15.40 -13.02 -9.32
C PRO A 82 13.89 -12.90 -9.10
N LEU A 83 13.41 -11.66 -9.08
CA LEU A 83 12.01 -11.36 -8.79
C LEU A 83 11.06 -12.04 -9.79
N ASP A 84 11.45 -12.13 -11.07
CA ASP A 84 10.66 -12.80 -12.11
C ASP A 84 10.48 -14.31 -11.85
N MET A 85 11.49 -14.97 -11.27
CA MET A 85 11.37 -16.39 -10.87
C MET A 85 10.40 -16.56 -9.70
N GLN A 86 10.31 -15.58 -8.80
CA GLN A 86 9.28 -15.59 -7.75
C GLN A 86 7.89 -15.42 -8.36
N VAL A 87 7.72 -14.52 -9.33
CA VAL A 87 6.45 -14.34 -10.06
C VAL A 87 6.01 -15.65 -10.70
N GLN A 88 6.89 -16.30 -11.47
CA GLN A 88 6.58 -17.59 -12.11
C GLN A 88 6.10 -18.66 -11.12
N ARG A 89 6.71 -18.72 -9.93
CA ARG A 89 6.28 -19.65 -8.88
C ARG A 89 4.87 -19.34 -8.38
N ILE A 90 4.59 -18.05 -8.12
CA ILE A 90 3.28 -17.60 -7.66
C ILE A 90 2.20 -17.88 -8.71
N VAL A 91 2.49 -17.59 -9.99
CA VAL A 91 1.57 -17.85 -11.11
C VAL A 91 1.29 -19.33 -11.25
N LYS A 92 2.31 -20.19 -11.14
CA LYS A 92 2.12 -21.65 -11.13
C LYS A 92 1.18 -22.08 -10.01
N SER A 93 1.42 -21.63 -8.77
CA SER A 93 0.54 -21.94 -7.64
C SER A 93 -0.88 -21.40 -7.82
N LEU A 94 -1.06 -20.24 -8.45
CA LEU A 94 -2.38 -19.69 -8.77
C LEU A 94 -3.14 -20.51 -9.82
N ASN A 95 -2.43 -21.12 -10.75
CA ASN A 95 -3.01 -21.99 -11.78
C ASN A 95 -3.44 -23.35 -11.23
N ASP A 96 -2.73 -23.85 -10.21
CA ASP A 96 -3.08 -25.10 -9.53
C ASP A 96 -4.34 -24.97 -8.64
N ILE A 97 -4.75 -23.74 -8.32
CA ILE A 97 -5.98 -23.48 -7.55
C ILE A 97 -7.17 -23.39 -8.51
N GLU A 98 -8.22 -24.16 -8.25
CA GLU A 98 -9.42 -24.15 -9.12
C GLU A 98 -10.41 -23.05 -8.72
N ARG A 99 -10.70 -22.90 -7.42
CA ARG A 99 -11.78 -22.03 -6.95
C ARG A 99 -11.34 -20.57 -6.90
N PRO A 100 -12.13 -19.62 -7.46
CA PRO A 100 -11.79 -18.20 -7.44
C PRO A 100 -11.59 -17.60 -6.04
N ILE A 101 -12.40 -18.01 -5.06
CA ILE A 101 -12.28 -17.54 -3.68
C ILE A 101 -10.97 -17.98 -3.01
N ASP A 102 -10.47 -19.17 -3.35
CA ASP A 102 -9.20 -19.68 -2.85
C ASP A 102 -8.04 -18.94 -3.49
N LYS A 103 -8.15 -18.57 -4.79
CA LYS A 103 -7.19 -17.68 -5.45
C LYS A 103 -7.15 -16.30 -4.79
N TYR A 104 -8.32 -15.74 -4.45
CA TYR A 104 -8.41 -14.48 -3.72
C TYR A 104 -7.71 -14.58 -2.36
N SER A 105 -7.98 -15.63 -1.58
CA SER A 105 -7.32 -15.88 -0.29
C SER A 105 -5.81 -16.02 -0.42
N PHE A 106 -5.33 -16.71 -1.46
CA PHE A 106 -3.90 -16.85 -1.74
C PHE A 106 -3.24 -15.50 -2.10
N LEU A 107 -3.91 -14.68 -2.91
CA LEU A 107 -3.45 -13.33 -3.26
C LEU A 107 -3.41 -12.41 -2.02
N GLN A 108 -4.38 -12.51 -1.12
CA GLN A 108 -4.37 -11.76 0.13
C GLN A 108 -3.20 -12.15 1.04
N GLN A 109 -2.87 -13.45 1.11
CA GLN A 109 -1.68 -13.92 1.83
C GLN A 109 -0.38 -13.42 1.21
N LEU A 110 -0.33 -13.32 -0.12
CA LEU A 110 0.83 -12.79 -0.80
C LEU A 110 1.02 -11.31 -0.46
N LEU A 111 -0.06 -10.52 -0.50
CA LEU A 111 -0.06 -9.12 -0.10
C LEU A 111 0.40 -8.94 1.36
N ASP A 112 -0.05 -9.81 2.27
CA ASP A 112 0.35 -9.77 3.69
C ASP A 112 1.80 -10.11 3.95
N ARG A 113 2.48 -10.73 2.98
CA ARG A 113 3.87 -11.18 3.10
C ARG A 113 4.83 -10.28 2.33
N ASN A 114 4.47 -9.88 1.11
CA ASN A 114 5.33 -9.11 0.21
C ASN A 114 4.47 -8.29 -0.76
N VAL A 115 4.34 -7.00 -0.48
CA VAL A 115 3.55 -6.05 -1.25
C VAL A 115 4.12 -5.85 -2.66
N VAL A 116 5.44 -5.79 -2.80
CA VAL A 116 6.12 -5.56 -4.09
C VAL A 116 5.87 -6.72 -5.05
N LEU A 117 6.05 -7.96 -4.57
CA LEU A 117 5.81 -9.16 -5.37
C LEU A 117 4.34 -9.28 -5.74
N PHE A 118 3.43 -8.99 -4.80
CA PHE A 118 2.01 -8.95 -5.07
C PHE A 118 1.68 -8.01 -6.24
N TYR A 119 2.14 -6.76 -6.19
CA TYR A 119 1.83 -5.78 -7.23
C TYR A 119 2.46 -6.13 -8.58
N LYS A 120 3.69 -6.68 -8.57
CA LYS A 120 4.32 -7.15 -9.82
C LYS A 120 3.51 -8.26 -10.50
N VAL A 121 3.07 -9.26 -9.74
CA VAL A 121 2.20 -10.35 -10.25
C VAL A 121 0.89 -9.77 -10.81
N LEU A 122 0.27 -8.84 -10.07
CA LEU A 122 -0.98 -8.22 -10.48
C LEU A 122 -0.84 -7.41 -11.78
N VAL A 123 0.25 -6.67 -11.95
CA VAL A 123 0.51 -5.88 -13.17
C VAL A 123 0.78 -6.77 -14.38
N GLU A 124 1.62 -7.80 -14.22
CA GLU A 124 2.00 -8.69 -15.32
C GLU A 124 0.83 -9.58 -15.79
N HIS A 125 -0.06 -9.97 -14.89
CA HIS A 125 -1.20 -10.86 -15.16
C HIS A 125 -2.56 -10.19 -14.92
N PHE A 126 -2.65 -8.87 -15.13
CA PHE A 126 -3.82 -8.09 -14.77
C PHE A 126 -5.13 -8.61 -15.37
N SER A 127 -5.13 -8.96 -16.66
CA SER A 127 -6.32 -9.44 -17.37
C SER A 127 -6.94 -10.69 -16.74
N GLU A 128 -6.13 -11.59 -16.19
CA GLU A 128 -6.59 -12.84 -15.57
C GLU A 128 -6.94 -12.64 -14.09
N LEU A 129 -6.20 -11.78 -13.39
CA LEU A 129 -6.35 -11.57 -11.95
C LEU A 129 -7.40 -10.51 -11.59
N ALA A 130 -7.70 -9.58 -12.49
CA ALA A 130 -8.71 -8.53 -12.30
C ALA A 130 -10.07 -9.08 -11.79
N PRO A 131 -10.68 -10.13 -12.40
CA PRO A 131 -11.96 -10.66 -11.90
C PRO A 131 -11.85 -11.35 -10.53
N ILE A 132 -10.65 -11.78 -10.13
CA ILE A 132 -10.39 -12.43 -8.83
C ILE A 132 -10.23 -11.39 -7.73
N VAL A 133 -9.47 -10.31 -7.98
CA VAL A 133 -9.24 -9.25 -6.98
C VAL A 133 -10.38 -8.24 -6.91
N TYR A 134 -11.25 -8.22 -7.92
CA TYR A 134 -12.40 -7.34 -8.02
C TYR A 134 -13.70 -8.15 -8.19
N THR A 135 -14.65 -7.63 -8.97
CA THR A 135 -15.93 -8.29 -9.24
C THR A 135 -15.75 -9.45 -10.23
N PRO A 136 -16.40 -10.60 -10.00
CA PRO A 136 -17.41 -10.88 -8.96
C PRO A 136 -16.85 -11.46 -7.65
N THR A 137 -15.60 -11.93 -7.61
CA THR A 137 -15.05 -12.72 -6.50
C THR A 137 -14.93 -11.92 -5.19
N VAL A 138 -14.63 -10.61 -5.25
CA VAL A 138 -14.61 -9.76 -4.06
C VAL A 138 -15.96 -9.71 -3.36
N GLY A 139 -17.07 -9.80 -4.10
CA GLY A 139 -18.41 -9.84 -3.52
C GLY A 139 -18.61 -11.10 -2.69
N GLN A 140 -18.15 -12.25 -3.20
CA GLN A 140 -18.15 -13.50 -2.43
C GLN A 140 -17.22 -13.40 -1.21
N ALA A 141 -16.05 -12.78 -1.34
CA ALA A 141 -15.16 -12.55 -0.22
C ALA A 141 -15.78 -11.66 0.88
N CYS A 142 -16.61 -10.68 0.50
CA CYS A 142 -17.37 -9.88 1.45
C CYS A 142 -18.45 -10.69 2.17
N GLN A 143 -19.02 -11.72 1.56
CA GLN A 143 -20.01 -12.56 2.24
C GLN A 143 -19.39 -13.45 3.31
N PHE A 144 -18.13 -13.85 3.14
CA PHE A 144 -17.41 -14.75 4.04
C PHE A 144 -16.26 -14.06 4.78
N LEU A 145 -16.25 -12.72 4.87
CA LEU A 145 -15.11 -11.97 5.38
C LEU A 145 -14.75 -12.37 6.82
N ASP A 146 -15.77 -12.57 7.64
CA ASP A 146 -15.69 -13.07 9.01
C ASP A 146 -14.92 -14.39 9.13
N LEU A 147 -15.11 -15.30 8.16
CA LEU A 147 -14.44 -16.61 8.13
C LEU A 147 -13.01 -16.54 7.60
N ILE A 148 -12.75 -15.64 6.65
CA ILE A 148 -11.43 -15.50 5.99
C ILE A 148 -10.57 -14.40 6.61
N TYR A 149 -11.04 -13.73 7.67
CA TYR A 149 -10.34 -12.66 8.36
C TYR A 149 -9.04 -13.16 8.98
N ARG A 150 -7.93 -12.45 8.72
CA ARG A 150 -6.58 -12.87 9.15
C ARG A 150 -5.75 -11.73 9.70
N ARG A 151 -5.46 -10.73 8.84
CA ARG A 151 -4.67 -9.56 9.18
C ARG A 151 -5.54 -8.32 9.01
N THR A 152 -5.55 -7.45 10.02
CA THR A 152 -6.28 -6.19 9.96
C THR A 152 -5.63 -5.29 8.91
N LYS A 153 -6.44 -4.81 7.97
CA LYS A 153 -6.07 -3.82 6.95
C LYS A 153 -7.05 -2.68 7.09
N GLY A 154 -6.57 -1.49 7.44
CA GLY A 154 -7.41 -0.32 7.71
C GLY A 154 -7.90 -0.21 9.15
N MET A 155 -8.79 0.75 9.36
CA MET A 155 -9.34 1.11 10.67
C MET A 155 -10.85 0.85 10.72
N TRP A 156 -11.32 0.49 11.91
CA TRP A 156 -12.72 0.24 12.20
C TRP A 156 -13.21 1.31 13.16
N PHE A 157 -14.33 1.94 12.83
CA PHE A 157 -15.06 2.83 13.72
C PHE A 157 -16.47 2.31 13.86
N SER A 158 -17.03 2.49 15.05
CA SER A 158 -18.39 2.17 15.37
C SER A 158 -19.16 3.42 15.77
N VAL A 159 -20.49 3.34 15.73
CA VAL A 159 -21.39 4.33 16.33
C VAL A 159 -21.10 4.57 17.82
N TYR A 160 -20.46 3.63 18.52
CA TYR A 160 -20.05 3.81 19.92
C TYR A 160 -18.81 4.69 20.09
N ASP A 161 -18.06 4.95 19.02
CA ASP A 161 -16.82 5.75 19.06
C ASP A 161 -17.06 7.25 18.80
N ILE A 162 -18.33 7.67 18.77
CA ILE A 162 -18.71 9.07 18.56
C ILE A 162 -18.05 9.95 19.63
N GLY A 163 -17.27 10.93 19.18
CA GLY A 163 -16.47 11.81 20.04
C GLY A 163 -15.02 11.35 20.28
N MET A 164 -14.68 10.08 20.00
CA MET A 164 -13.34 9.51 20.15
C MET A 164 -12.64 9.18 18.82
N MET A 165 -13.36 9.27 17.68
CA MET A 165 -12.80 8.91 16.36
C MET A 165 -11.48 9.64 16.04
N LYS A 166 -11.38 10.93 16.38
CA LYS A 166 -10.14 11.72 16.16
C LYS A 166 -8.96 11.22 16.97
N SER A 167 -9.17 10.73 18.19
CA SER A 167 -8.08 10.13 18.97
C SER A 167 -7.65 8.78 18.38
N MET A 168 -8.61 8.00 17.89
CA MET A 168 -8.32 6.69 17.29
C MET A 168 -7.47 6.82 16.02
N THR A 169 -7.62 7.89 15.22
CA THR A 169 -6.80 8.08 14.02
C THR A 169 -5.30 8.17 14.31
N TYR A 170 -4.89 8.54 15.53
CA TYR A 170 -3.47 8.53 15.93
C TYR A 170 -2.91 7.12 16.16
N ASN A 171 -3.76 6.09 16.24
CA ASN A 171 -3.30 4.69 16.29
C ASN A 171 -2.81 4.20 14.92
N TRP A 172 -3.07 4.95 13.85
CA TRP A 172 -2.61 4.60 12.52
C TRP A 172 -1.08 4.80 12.41
N PRO A 173 -0.31 3.82 11.90
CA PRO A 173 1.15 3.87 11.92
C PRO A 173 1.78 4.87 10.94
N GLU A 174 1.03 5.37 9.95
CA GLU A 174 1.54 6.27 8.91
C GLU A 174 0.97 7.69 9.05
N ASP A 175 1.84 8.69 9.06
CA ASP A 175 1.42 10.10 9.23
C ASP A 175 0.92 10.75 7.92
N ASP A 176 1.40 10.28 6.76
CA ASP A 176 1.13 10.88 5.45
C ASP A 176 0.08 10.08 4.67
N VAL A 177 -1.19 10.39 4.92
CA VAL A 177 -2.34 9.77 4.25
C VAL A 177 -2.84 10.66 3.13
N ASN A 178 -2.88 10.14 1.88
CA ASN A 178 -3.38 10.91 0.73
C ASN A 178 -4.81 10.55 0.34
N VAL A 179 -5.23 9.29 0.51
CA VAL A 179 -6.54 8.80 0.07
C VAL A 179 -7.17 7.91 1.13
N ILE A 180 -8.44 8.18 1.44
CA ILE A 180 -9.26 7.39 2.35
C ILE A 180 -10.48 6.88 1.60
N VAL A 181 -10.75 5.58 1.70
CA VAL A 181 -11.96 4.93 1.19
C VAL A 181 -12.83 4.57 2.39
N VAL A 182 -14.08 5.00 2.38
CA VAL A 182 -15.00 4.73 3.50
C VAL A 182 -16.15 3.86 3.04
N THR A 183 -16.53 2.87 3.85
CA THR A 183 -17.77 2.11 3.64
C THR A 183 -18.47 1.85 4.96
N ASP A 184 -19.79 2.00 4.97
CA ASP A 184 -20.69 1.61 6.06
C ASP A 184 -21.15 0.15 5.90
N GLY A 185 -20.83 -0.51 4.78
CA GLY A 185 -21.25 -1.88 4.49
C GLY A 185 -22.73 -2.04 4.13
N GLY A 186 -23.53 -0.97 4.17
CA GLY A 186 -24.99 -1.03 4.01
C GLY A 186 -25.47 -1.37 2.61
N ARG A 187 -24.63 -1.16 1.58
CA ARG A 187 -24.93 -1.52 0.20
C ARG A 187 -23.70 -1.97 -0.57
N ILE A 188 -23.32 -3.22 -0.37
CA ILE A 188 -22.21 -3.83 -1.09
C ILE A 188 -22.66 -4.34 -2.45
N LEU A 189 -22.33 -3.58 -3.50
CA LEU A 189 -22.65 -3.93 -4.89
C LEU A 189 -24.15 -4.24 -5.07
N GLY A 190 -24.48 -5.46 -5.50
CA GLY A 190 -25.84 -5.99 -5.58
C GLY A 190 -26.15 -7.05 -4.50
N LEU A 191 -25.29 -7.19 -3.49
CA LEU A 191 -25.40 -8.21 -2.44
C LEU A 191 -26.21 -7.74 -1.22
N GLY A 192 -26.56 -6.45 -1.16
CA GLY A 192 -27.30 -5.86 -0.06
C GLY A 192 -26.39 -5.40 1.07
N ASP A 193 -26.90 -5.46 2.29
CA ASP A 193 -26.20 -5.07 3.51
C ASP A 193 -25.34 -6.23 4.02
N LEU A 194 -24.03 -5.99 4.13
CA LEU A 194 -23.05 -6.93 4.68
C LEU A 194 -22.42 -6.41 5.98
N GLY A 195 -22.85 -5.26 6.49
CA GLY A 195 -22.33 -4.65 7.71
C GLY A 195 -20.80 -4.57 7.76
N SER A 196 -20.19 -5.07 8.84
CA SER A 196 -18.72 -5.14 9.01
C SER A 196 -18.01 -5.94 7.93
N ASN A 197 -18.70 -6.89 7.30
CA ASN A 197 -18.08 -7.71 6.27
C ASN A 197 -17.90 -6.95 4.94
N GLY A 198 -18.49 -5.75 4.83
CA GLY A 198 -18.26 -4.82 3.72
C GLY A 198 -16.84 -4.27 3.63
N MET A 199 -16.02 -4.41 4.68
CA MET A 199 -14.63 -3.96 4.72
C MET A 199 -13.76 -4.53 3.59
N ALA A 200 -14.08 -5.72 3.08
CA ALA A 200 -13.34 -6.29 1.95
C ALA A 200 -13.48 -5.46 0.66
N VAL A 201 -14.56 -4.67 0.51
CA VAL A 201 -14.77 -3.75 -0.62
C VAL A 201 -13.89 -2.51 -0.48
N SER A 202 -13.70 -2.01 0.71
CA SER A 202 -12.94 -0.80 0.95
C SER A 202 -11.45 -1.08 1.12
N ASN A 203 -11.09 -2.32 1.47
CA ASN A 203 -9.77 -2.90 1.29
C ASN A 203 -9.34 -3.09 -0.18
N LYS A 204 -10.02 -2.44 -1.15
CA LYS A 204 -9.63 -2.30 -2.56
C LYS A 204 -8.36 -1.45 -2.78
N PHE A 205 -7.39 -1.52 -1.87
CA PHE A 205 -6.01 -1.06 -2.04
C PHE A 205 -5.48 -1.37 -3.45
N LEU A 206 -5.80 -2.56 -3.95
CA LEU A 206 -5.23 -3.15 -5.16
C LEU A 206 -5.49 -2.40 -6.46
N LEU A 207 -6.64 -1.73 -6.59
CA LEU A 207 -6.97 -0.99 -7.81
C LEU A 207 -6.65 0.50 -7.65
N VAL A 208 -6.90 1.07 -6.47
CA VAL A 208 -6.68 2.51 -6.27
C VAL A 208 -5.18 2.82 -6.20
N ASP A 209 -4.36 2.03 -5.49
CA ASP A 209 -2.90 2.21 -5.50
C ASP A 209 -2.35 2.06 -6.94
N LEU A 210 -2.87 1.08 -7.69
CA LEU A 210 -2.39 0.76 -9.03
C LEU A 210 -2.70 1.87 -10.05
N PHE A 211 -3.89 2.48 -9.99
CA PHE A 211 -4.34 3.49 -10.96
C PHE A 211 -4.03 4.93 -10.56
N VAL A 212 -3.99 5.24 -9.25
CA VAL A 212 -3.81 6.62 -8.78
C VAL A 212 -2.33 6.93 -8.51
N GLY A 213 -1.47 5.91 -8.36
CA GLY A 213 -0.08 6.12 -7.95
C GLY A 213 0.02 6.83 -6.60
N ALA A 214 -1.07 6.84 -5.84
CA ALA A 214 -1.14 7.42 -4.51
C ALA A 214 -0.47 6.44 -3.53
N GLY A 215 0.30 6.98 -2.61
CA GLY A 215 0.74 6.23 -1.45
C GLY A 215 -0.47 5.66 -0.70
N ILE A 216 -0.24 4.45 -0.19
CA ILE A 216 -1.04 3.65 0.74
C ILE A 216 -2.44 4.25 1.01
N LEU A 217 -3.44 3.73 0.29
CA LEU A 217 -4.86 3.94 0.53
C LEU A 217 -5.23 3.55 1.97
N TYR A 218 -6.21 4.16 2.65
CA TYR A 218 -6.75 3.55 3.88
C TYR A 218 -8.24 3.40 3.83
N CYS A 219 -8.70 2.28 4.39
CA CYS A 219 -10.11 2.05 4.59
C CYS A 219 -10.55 2.52 5.98
N LEU A 220 -11.60 3.34 6.01
CA LEU A 220 -12.39 3.65 7.20
C LEU A 220 -13.74 2.90 7.11
N GLN A 221 -14.15 2.19 8.16
CA GLN A 221 -15.57 1.80 8.31
C GLN A 221 -16.23 2.68 9.37
N ALA A 222 -17.43 3.20 9.10
CA ALA A 222 -18.25 3.99 10.02
C ALA A 222 -19.47 3.17 10.48
#